data_AF-A0A8S0P9E8-F1
#
_entry.id   AF-A0A8S0P9E8-F1
#
_cell.length_a   1.000
_cell.length_b   1.000
_cell.length_c   1.000
_cell.angle_alpha   90.00
_cell.angle_beta   90.00
_cell.angle_gamma   90.00
#
_symmetry.space_group_name_H-M   'P 1'
#
loop_
_entity.id
_entity.type
_entity.pdbx_description
1 polymer ?
#
loop_
_entity_poly.entity_id
_entity_poly.type
_entity_poly.pdbx_seq_one_letter_code
_entity_poly.pdbx_strand_id
1 'polypeptide(L)'
;MGGISTLSAPKHLHNHPTLASQNNSRILNQTNDKISSVKFNPAFRSSRKENPFSCFALDASRESMPPLVVVGSANADIYVEIDRLPKEGETISAKTGQTLAGGKGANQAVCGGKLAYPTYFLGQVGDDAHGKLITEALEGGGVFLDYLSRLDDVPTGHAVVMLQAGGQNSIIIVGGANMACWPETLPEEDLEVVKNAGIVLLQREIPDSVNIQVAKNWFGTVREDKNVI
;
A
#
# COMPACT_ATOMS: atom_id res chain seq x y z
N MET A 1 46.86 23.69 22.78
CA MET A 1 47.15 22.74 23.88
C MET A 1 45.80 22.36 24.45
N GLY A 2 45.23 21.21 24.07
CA GLY A 2 45.35 19.94 24.81
C GLY A 2 44.13 19.82 25.75
N GLY A 3 43.34 18.75 25.83
CA GLY A 3 43.45 17.40 25.30
C GLY A 3 42.16 16.62 25.62
N ILE A 4 42.11 15.43 25.07
CA ILE A 4 41.05 14.41 25.07
C ILE A 4 40.72 13.90 26.48
N SER A 5 39.45 13.56 26.73
CA SER A 5 39.09 12.55 27.74
C SER A 5 37.88 11.71 27.31
N THR A 6 38.20 10.54 26.77
CA THR A 6 37.35 9.35 26.67
C THR A 6 37.18 8.72 28.05
N LEU A 7 35.96 8.34 28.44
CA LEU A 7 35.72 7.44 29.58
C LEU A 7 34.78 6.30 29.16
N SER A 8 35.33 5.09 29.24
CA SER A 8 34.68 3.81 28.98
C SER A 8 34.24 3.12 30.28
N ALA A 9 33.03 2.56 30.26
CA ALA A 9 32.49 1.39 30.99
C ALA A 9 32.62 1.28 32.53
N PRO A 10 31.66 0.59 33.17
CA PRO A 10 32.00 -0.79 33.56
C PRO A 10 30.94 -1.83 33.22
N LYS A 11 31.46 -3.01 32.84
CA LYS A 11 30.78 -4.31 32.80
C LYS A 11 30.57 -4.81 34.23
N HIS A 12 29.39 -5.31 34.57
CA HIS A 12 29.18 -6.43 35.50
C HIS A 12 27.67 -6.72 35.59
N LEU A 13 27.20 -7.83 35.02
CA LEU A 13 26.00 -8.50 35.51
C LEU A 13 26.24 -10.02 35.49
N HIS A 14 26.05 -10.62 36.65
CA HIS A 14 26.23 -12.03 36.94
C HIS A 14 25.13 -12.90 36.34
N ASN A 15 25.52 -14.13 36.00
CA ASN A 15 24.66 -15.26 35.64
C ASN A 15 23.67 -15.61 36.76
N HIS A 16 22.38 -15.75 36.40
CA HIS A 16 21.41 -16.58 37.11
C HIS A 16 20.81 -17.60 36.13
N PRO A 17 20.75 -18.90 36.48
CA PRO A 17 20.10 -19.91 35.64
C PRO A 17 18.58 -19.94 35.89
N THR A 18 17.78 -19.76 34.83
CA THR A 18 16.32 -19.87 34.90
C THR A 18 15.88 -21.32 34.64
N LEU A 19 15.30 -21.94 35.67
CA LEU A 19 14.50 -23.16 35.60
C LEU A 19 13.23 -22.91 34.76
N ALA A 20 13.22 -23.35 33.50
CA ALA A 20 12.00 -23.41 32.70
C ALA A 20 12.09 -24.53 31.64
N SER A 21 11.88 -25.79 32.05
CA SER A 21 11.68 -26.88 31.07
C SER A 21 10.67 -27.96 31.47
N GLN A 22 9.85 -27.76 32.52
CA GLN A 22 8.96 -28.84 33.01
C GLN A 22 7.45 -28.56 33.03
N ASN A 23 6.97 -27.40 32.56
CA ASN A 23 5.52 -27.08 32.62
C ASN A 23 4.75 -27.15 31.28
N ASN A 24 5.39 -27.44 30.15
CA ASN A 24 4.69 -27.50 28.86
C ASN A 24 4.08 -28.86 28.48
N SER A 25 4.31 -29.92 29.26
CA SER A 25 3.81 -31.27 28.95
C SER A 25 2.43 -31.59 29.54
N ARG A 26 1.85 -30.73 30.39
CA ARG A 26 0.55 -30.98 31.04
C ARG A 26 -0.64 -30.27 30.41
N ILE A 27 -0.44 -29.29 29.52
CA ILE A 27 -1.55 -28.56 28.86
C ILE A 27 -1.94 -29.18 27.51
N LEU A 28 -1.07 -30.00 26.91
CA LEU A 28 -1.34 -30.68 25.62
C LEU A 28 -2.21 -31.94 25.72
N ASN A 29 -2.45 -32.48 26.91
CA ASN A 29 -3.16 -33.75 27.10
C ASN A 29 -4.63 -33.61 27.58
N GLN A 30 -5.20 -32.40 27.63
CA GLN A 30 -6.60 -32.19 28.04
C GLN A 30 -7.54 -31.70 26.94
N THR A 31 -7.08 -31.53 25.71
CA THR A 31 -7.93 -31.09 24.57
C THR A 31 -8.20 -32.17 23.53
N ASN A 32 -7.62 -33.37 23.65
CA ASN A 32 -7.77 -34.44 22.65
C ASN A 32 -8.99 -35.37 22.83
N ASP A 33 -9.76 -35.25 23.92
CA ASP A 33 -10.87 -36.18 24.21
C ASP A 33 -12.28 -35.65 23.84
N LYS A 34 -12.40 -34.62 23.00
CA LYS A 34 -13.71 -34.06 22.58
C LYS A 34 -13.94 -33.91 21.08
N ILE A 35 -13.18 -34.59 20.22
CA ILE A 35 -13.42 -34.61 18.77
C ILE A 35 -13.47 -36.06 18.26
N SER A 36 -14.46 -36.81 18.70
CA SER A 36 -14.67 -38.19 18.22
C SER A 36 -16.15 -38.56 18.14
N SER A 37 -16.95 -37.78 17.40
CA SER A 37 -18.19 -38.29 16.78
C SER A 37 -18.78 -37.31 15.77
N VAL A 38 -18.20 -37.23 14.57
CA VAL A 38 -18.93 -36.71 13.39
C VAL A 38 -18.88 -37.81 12.33
N LYS A 39 -20.01 -38.50 12.16
CA LYS A 39 -20.18 -39.52 11.11
C LYS A 39 -20.41 -38.82 9.78
N PHE A 40 -19.47 -38.93 8.84
CA PHE A 40 -19.65 -38.48 7.46
C PHE A 40 -20.52 -39.47 6.69
N ASN A 41 -21.60 -38.98 6.09
CA ASN A 41 -22.47 -39.72 5.18
C ASN A 41 -21.91 -39.58 3.74
N PRO A 42 -21.50 -40.67 3.04
CA PRO A 42 -20.78 -40.54 1.76
C PRO A 42 -21.70 -40.34 0.54
N ALA A 43 -22.99 -40.08 0.74
CA ALA A 43 -23.94 -39.86 -0.34
C ALA A 43 -24.32 -38.37 -0.47
N PHE A 44 -23.40 -37.55 -0.99
CA PHE A 44 -23.78 -36.26 -1.57
C PHE A 44 -23.24 -36.17 -3.00
N ARG A 45 -24.12 -36.50 -3.95
CA ARG A 45 -23.92 -36.26 -5.38
C ARG A 45 -23.59 -34.78 -5.58
N SER A 46 -22.44 -34.48 -6.18
CA SER A 46 -22.07 -33.11 -6.54
C SER A 46 -23.02 -32.60 -7.64
N SER A 47 -24.09 -31.91 -7.26
CA SER A 47 -24.71 -30.94 -8.15
C SER A 47 -23.67 -29.84 -8.37
N ARG A 48 -23.18 -29.69 -9.61
CA ARG A 48 -22.38 -28.53 -10.03
C ARG A 48 -23.14 -27.26 -9.63
N LYS A 49 -22.72 -26.62 -8.54
CA LYS A 49 -23.04 -25.21 -8.29
C LYS A 49 -22.06 -24.44 -9.15
N GLU A 50 -22.57 -23.81 -10.21
CA GLU A 50 -21.79 -22.85 -10.97
C GLU A 50 -21.29 -21.75 -10.02
N ASN A 51 -19.99 -21.48 -10.10
CA ASN A 51 -19.39 -20.34 -9.41
C ASN A 51 -19.94 -19.06 -10.05
N PRO A 52 -20.56 -18.13 -9.30
CA PRO A 52 -21.08 -16.89 -9.86
C PRO A 52 -19.98 -15.91 -10.35
N PHE A 53 -18.70 -16.33 -10.29
CA PHE A 53 -17.54 -15.58 -10.78
C PHE A 53 -16.84 -16.24 -11.98
N SER A 54 -17.51 -17.13 -12.72
CA SER A 54 -16.89 -17.79 -13.89
C SER A 54 -16.75 -16.91 -15.15
N CYS A 55 -17.00 -15.60 -15.06
CA CYS A 55 -16.88 -14.69 -16.21
C CYS A 55 -15.56 -13.90 -16.19
N PHE A 56 -14.44 -14.61 -16.12
CA PHE A 56 -13.14 -14.15 -16.64
C PHE A 56 -12.41 -15.41 -17.09
N ALA A 57 -12.94 -16.07 -18.11
CA ALA A 57 -12.14 -17.03 -18.85
C ALA A 57 -10.85 -16.31 -19.25
N LEU A 58 -9.72 -16.83 -18.77
CA LEU A 58 -8.37 -16.42 -19.14
C LEU A 58 -8.20 -16.72 -20.64
N ASP A 59 -8.72 -15.83 -21.48
CA ASP A 59 -8.56 -15.92 -22.92
C ASP A 59 -7.25 -15.25 -23.33
N ALA A 60 -6.58 -15.83 -24.32
CA ALA A 60 -5.30 -15.38 -24.86
C ALA A 60 -5.42 -14.05 -25.64
N SER A 61 -6.57 -13.36 -25.56
CA SER A 61 -6.84 -12.04 -26.14
C SER A 61 -6.30 -10.87 -25.28
N ARG A 62 -5.57 -11.14 -24.19
CA ARG A 62 -5.04 -10.12 -23.28
C ARG A 62 -4.00 -9.17 -23.90
N GLU A 63 -3.47 -9.47 -25.08
CA GLU A 63 -2.52 -8.59 -25.77
C GLU A 63 -3.12 -7.25 -26.25
N SER A 64 -4.45 -7.07 -26.20
CA SER A 64 -5.10 -5.82 -26.65
C SER A 64 -6.02 -5.15 -25.63
N MET A 65 -5.98 -5.53 -24.34
CA MET A 65 -6.85 -4.88 -23.35
C MET A 65 -6.27 -3.52 -22.94
N PRO A 66 -6.97 -2.40 -23.19
CA PRO A 66 -6.50 -1.09 -22.77
C PRO A 66 -6.26 -1.06 -21.25
N PRO A 67 -5.12 -0.54 -20.79
CA PRO A 67 -4.72 -0.68 -19.39
C PRO A 67 -5.57 0.20 -18.46
N LEU A 68 -5.44 -0.09 -17.17
CA LEU A 68 -5.85 0.80 -16.09
C LEU A 68 -4.66 1.71 -15.80
N VAL A 69 -4.87 3.01 -15.90
CA VAL A 69 -3.87 4.00 -15.50
C VAL A 69 -4.38 4.68 -14.23
N VAL A 70 -3.65 4.50 -13.13
CA VAL A 70 -3.92 5.20 -11.88
C VAL A 70 -2.94 6.35 -11.80
N VAL A 71 -3.46 7.59 -11.74
CA VAL A 71 -2.63 8.78 -11.60
C VAL A 71 -2.84 9.36 -10.22
N GLY A 72 -1.81 9.30 -9.35
CA GLY A 72 -1.76 10.14 -8.16
C GLY A 72 -0.96 9.62 -6.99
N SER A 73 -1.53 9.68 -5.78
CA SER A 73 -0.71 9.72 -4.56
C SER A 73 -0.14 8.36 -4.12
N ALA A 74 1.07 8.43 -3.58
CA ALA A 74 1.81 7.37 -2.92
C ALA A 74 2.30 7.88 -1.56
N ASN A 75 1.88 7.25 -0.45
CA ASN A 75 2.28 7.65 0.90
C ASN A 75 2.93 6.51 1.68
N ALA A 76 3.83 6.84 2.59
CA ALA A 76 4.12 5.99 3.74
C ALA A 76 3.16 6.32 4.88
N ASP A 77 2.32 5.37 5.27
CA ASP A 77 1.37 5.54 6.36
C ASP A 77 2.02 5.04 7.67
N ILE A 78 2.33 5.99 8.56
CA ILE A 78 2.97 5.79 9.86
C ILE A 78 1.86 5.71 10.91
N TYR A 79 1.53 4.50 11.33
CA TYR A 79 0.55 4.24 12.37
C TYR A 79 1.20 4.33 13.74
N VAL A 80 0.57 5.08 14.65
CA VAL A 80 0.96 5.15 16.06
C VAL A 80 -0.28 4.94 16.92
N GLU A 81 -0.22 3.95 17.82
CA GLU A 81 -1.29 3.70 18.77
C GLU A 81 -1.10 4.53 20.04
N ILE A 82 -2.09 5.34 20.39
CA ILE A 82 -2.06 6.25 21.53
C ILE A 82 -3.36 6.14 22.34
N ASP A 83 -3.32 6.44 23.63
CA ASP A 83 -4.54 6.45 24.45
C ASP A 83 -5.46 7.62 24.08
N ARG A 84 -4.87 8.78 23.82
CA ARG A 84 -5.53 10.03 23.42
C ARG A 84 -4.58 10.91 22.65
N LEU A 85 -5.11 11.91 21.95
CA LEU A 85 -4.29 12.95 21.32
C LEU A 85 -3.47 13.73 22.38
N PRO A 86 -2.23 14.12 22.05
CA PRO A 86 -1.46 15.02 22.89
C PRO A 86 -2.11 16.40 22.94
N LYS A 87 -1.96 17.09 24.07
CA LYS A 87 -2.28 18.52 24.17
C LYS A 87 -1.11 19.35 23.65
N GLU A 88 -1.35 20.64 23.43
CA GLU A 88 -0.29 21.58 23.08
C GLU A 88 0.86 21.53 24.11
N GLY A 89 2.09 21.40 23.61
CA GLY A 89 3.32 21.30 24.43
C GLY A 89 3.52 19.94 25.13
N GLU A 90 2.60 19.00 25.00
CA GLU A 90 2.68 17.70 25.66
C GLU A 90 3.48 16.69 24.83
N THR A 91 4.28 15.86 25.50
CA THR A 91 4.89 14.66 24.92
C THR A 91 4.24 13.42 25.54
N ILE A 92 3.73 12.52 24.71
CA ILE A 92 3.15 11.25 25.15
C ILE A 92 3.89 10.08 24.50
N SER A 93 3.91 8.93 25.17
CA SER A 93 4.43 7.69 24.60
C SER A 93 3.35 6.98 23.78
N ALA A 94 3.71 6.53 22.58
CA ALA A 94 2.90 5.59 21.83
C ALA A 94 3.04 4.17 22.42
N LYS A 95 1.99 3.36 22.29
CA LYS A 95 1.99 1.95 22.71
C LYS A 95 2.77 1.07 21.74
N THR A 96 2.55 1.31 20.45
CA THR A 96 3.21 0.65 19.34
C THR A 96 3.15 1.56 18.11
N GLY A 97 3.90 1.22 17.08
CA GLY A 97 3.81 1.86 15.79
C GLY A 97 4.35 0.99 14.66
N GLN A 98 3.91 1.30 13.44
CA GLN A 98 4.35 0.63 12.23
C GLN A 98 4.27 1.59 11.05
N THR A 99 5.12 1.38 10.04
CA THR A 99 5.07 2.12 8.78
C THR A 99 4.69 1.15 7.67
N LEU A 100 3.66 1.49 6.91
CA LEU A 100 3.15 0.68 5.80
C LEU A 100 3.12 1.52 4.52
N ALA A 101 3.17 0.85 3.36
CA ALA A 101 2.85 1.51 2.11
C ALA A 101 1.36 1.86 2.08
N GLY A 102 1.05 3.06 1.62
CA GLY A 102 -0.30 3.62 1.56
C GLY A 102 -0.41 4.71 0.48
N GLY A 103 -1.34 5.63 0.68
CA GLY A 103 -1.74 6.61 -0.34
C GLY A 103 -2.87 6.10 -1.22
N LYS A 104 -3.82 6.99 -1.54
CA LYS A 104 -5.05 6.59 -2.24
C LYS A 104 -4.77 6.06 -3.65
N GLY A 105 -3.87 6.71 -4.39
CA GLY A 105 -3.49 6.27 -5.74
C GLY A 105 -2.80 4.91 -5.71
N ALA A 106 -1.77 4.76 -4.89
CA ALA A 106 -1.03 3.50 -4.76
C ALA A 106 -1.95 2.34 -4.35
N ASN A 107 -2.85 2.55 -3.39
CA ASN A 107 -3.83 1.53 -2.99
C ASN A 107 -4.77 1.11 -4.13
N GLN A 108 -5.23 2.06 -4.95
CA GLN A 108 -6.06 1.77 -6.13
C GLN A 108 -5.27 0.97 -7.17
N ALA A 109 -4.01 1.34 -7.43
CA ALA A 109 -3.15 0.65 -8.37
C ALA A 109 -2.87 -0.80 -7.95
N VAL A 110 -2.51 -1.02 -6.67
CA VAL A 110 -2.29 -2.37 -6.12
C VAL A 110 -3.56 -3.22 -6.23
N CYS A 111 -4.75 -2.64 -6.03
CA CYS A 111 -6.00 -3.37 -6.25
C CYS A 111 -6.15 -3.83 -7.71
N GLY A 112 -5.85 -2.97 -8.68
CA GLY A 112 -5.85 -3.33 -10.11
C GLY A 112 -4.85 -4.44 -10.44
N GLY A 113 -3.61 -4.31 -9.97
CA GLY A 113 -2.56 -5.31 -10.16
C GLY A 113 -2.90 -6.67 -9.54
N LYS A 114 -3.46 -6.69 -8.32
CA LYS A 114 -3.90 -7.93 -7.64
C LYS A 114 -5.05 -8.65 -8.37
N LEU A 115 -5.84 -7.94 -9.15
CA LEU A 115 -6.86 -8.51 -10.03
C LEU A 115 -6.26 -8.99 -11.37
N ALA A 116 -4.94 -8.95 -11.53
CA ALA A 116 -4.21 -9.27 -12.75
C ALA A 116 -4.68 -8.45 -13.96
N TYR A 117 -5.18 -7.24 -13.73
CA TYR A 117 -5.50 -6.28 -14.79
C TYR A 117 -4.23 -5.48 -15.13
N PRO A 118 -3.90 -5.23 -16.42
CA PRO A 118 -2.75 -4.42 -16.78
C PRO A 118 -2.86 -3.03 -16.16
N THR A 119 -2.05 -2.75 -15.14
CA THR A 119 -2.21 -1.55 -14.30
C THR A 119 -0.90 -0.79 -14.24
N TYR A 120 -0.91 0.44 -14.74
CA TYR A 120 0.20 1.39 -14.63
C TYR A 120 -0.09 2.41 -13.53
N PHE A 121 0.96 2.79 -12.82
CA PHE A 121 0.89 3.86 -11.84
C PHE A 121 1.73 5.05 -12.28
N LEU A 122 1.06 6.19 -12.50
CA LEU A 122 1.68 7.48 -12.77
C LEU A 122 1.67 8.27 -11.46
N GLY A 123 2.85 8.47 -10.88
CA GLY A 123 3.00 9.13 -9.59
C GLY A 123 4.43 9.51 -9.31
N GLN A 124 4.68 10.06 -8.12
CA GLN A 124 5.99 10.51 -7.69
C GLN A 124 6.28 10.05 -6.26
N VAL A 125 7.50 9.59 -6.01
CA VAL A 125 8.04 9.30 -4.68
C VAL A 125 9.39 9.98 -4.51
N GLY A 126 9.85 10.16 -3.27
CA GLY A 126 11.22 10.60 -3.00
C GLY A 126 12.21 9.44 -3.18
N ASP A 127 13.48 9.75 -3.43
CA ASP A 127 14.57 8.77 -3.35
C ASP A 127 14.97 8.53 -1.89
N ASP A 128 14.03 7.96 -1.13
CA ASP A 128 14.18 7.69 0.29
C ASP A 128 13.64 6.30 0.67
N ALA A 129 13.78 5.94 1.96
CA ALA A 129 13.32 4.66 2.46
C ALA A 129 11.80 4.46 2.31
N HIS A 130 11.01 5.54 2.33
CA HIS A 130 9.57 5.50 2.14
C HIS A 130 9.22 5.27 0.67
N GLY A 131 9.92 5.92 -0.25
CA GLY A 131 9.77 5.71 -1.69
C GLY A 131 10.13 4.28 -2.07
N LYS A 132 11.19 3.73 -1.48
CA LYS A 132 11.54 2.31 -1.63
C LYS A 132 10.43 1.38 -1.12
N LEU A 133 9.93 1.61 0.10
CA LEU A 133 8.82 0.83 0.68
C LEU A 133 7.60 0.80 -0.25
N ILE A 134 7.22 1.94 -0.82
CA ILE A 134 6.06 2.04 -1.69
C ILE A 134 6.31 1.39 -3.06
N THR A 135 7.50 1.59 -3.64
CA THR A 135 7.89 0.95 -4.89
C THR A 135 7.78 -0.57 -4.78
N GLU A 136 8.35 -1.15 -3.71
CA GLU A 136 8.30 -2.59 -3.46
C GLU A 136 6.86 -3.10 -3.28
N ALA A 137 5.99 -2.32 -2.63
CA ALA A 137 4.58 -2.68 -2.45
C ALA A 137 3.78 -2.63 -3.77
N LEU A 138 4.04 -1.65 -4.63
CA LEU A 138 3.41 -1.54 -5.95
C LEU A 138 3.87 -2.67 -6.87
N GLU A 139 5.18 -2.90 -6.98
CA GLU A 139 5.77 -3.95 -7.80
C GLU A 139 5.29 -5.34 -7.33
N GLY A 140 5.34 -5.60 -6.02
CA GLY A 140 4.79 -6.82 -5.42
C GLY A 140 3.28 -6.98 -5.57
N GLY A 141 2.56 -5.88 -5.86
CA GLY A 141 1.15 -5.85 -6.20
C GLY A 141 0.84 -6.14 -7.67
N GLY A 142 1.85 -6.31 -8.53
CA GLY A 142 1.68 -6.51 -9.97
C GLY A 142 1.39 -5.22 -10.75
N VAL A 143 1.83 -4.07 -10.24
CA VAL A 143 1.69 -2.76 -10.89
C VAL A 143 2.93 -2.44 -11.72
N PHE A 144 2.74 -1.95 -12.94
CA PHE A 144 3.80 -1.44 -13.80
C PHE A 144 4.22 -0.03 -13.37
N LEU A 145 5.54 0.18 -13.25
CA LEU A 145 6.14 1.37 -12.62
C LEU A 145 6.91 2.25 -13.60
N ASP A 146 6.72 2.06 -14.90
CA ASP A 146 7.36 2.83 -15.97
C ASP A 146 7.12 4.34 -15.84
N TYR A 147 6.02 4.74 -15.18
CA TYR A 147 5.59 6.12 -14.98
C TYR A 147 5.68 6.59 -13.52
N LEU A 148 6.46 5.88 -12.69
CA LEU A 148 6.75 6.29 -11.31
C LEU A 148 8.05 7.09 -11.24
N SER A 149 7.94 8.39 -11.03
CA SER A 149 9.11 9.26 -10.86
C SER A 149 9.70 9.15 -9.46
N ARG A 150 11.03 9.25 -9.37
CA ARG A 150 11.79 9.38 -8.12
C ARG A 150 12.43 10.76 -8.05
N LEU A 151 12.27 11.44 -6.92
CA LEU A 151 12.78 12.79 -6.68
C LEU A 151 13.91 12.76 -5.63
N ASP A 152 15.09 13.25 -5.98
CA ASP A 152 16.27 13.18 -5.10
C ASP A 152 16.16 14.06 -3.84
N ASP A 153 15.59 15.27 -3.99
CA ASP A 153 15.60 16.31 -2.94
C ASP A 153 14.22 16.55 -2.30
N VAL A 154 13.24 15.69 -2.57
CA VAL A 154 11.88 15.82 -2.02
C VAL A 154 11.49 14.53 -1.30
N PRO A 155 11.11 14.60 0.00
CA PRO A 155 10.70 13.40 0.71
C PRO A 155 9.41 12.83 0.12
N THR A 156 9.29 11.51 0.16
CA THR A 156 8.05 10.81 -0.15
C THR A 156 6.90 11.33 0.72
N GLY A 157 5.70 11.41 0.14
CA GLY A 157 4.50 11.73 0.91
C GLY A 157 4.31 10.75 2.06
N HIS A 158 3.78 11.21 3.18
CA HIS A 158 3.52 10.35 4.32
C HIS A 158 2.36 10.86 5.15
N ALA A 159 1.73 9.95 5.87
CA ALA A 159 0.67 10.26 6.80
C ALA A 159 1.03 9.72 8.19
N VAL A 160 0.88 10.55 9.22
CA VAL A 160 0.93 10.09 10.61
C VAL A 160 -0.49 9.79 11.06
N VAL A 161 -0.80 8.50 11.21
CA VAL A 161 -2.11 8.00 11.62
C VAL A 161 -2.08 7.67 13.09
N MET A 162 -2.66 8.57 13.89
CA MET A 162 -2.82 8.38 15.32
C MET A 162 -4.10 7.59 15.59
N LEU A 163 -3.94 6.35 16.06
CA LEU A 163 -5.03 5.46 16.43
C LEU A 163 -5.31 5.59 17.93
N GLN A 164 -6.49 6.09 18.28
CA GLN A 164 -6.92 6.30 19.66
C GLN A 164 -7.66 5.08 20.22
N ALA A 165 -7.70 4.98 21.55
CA ALA A 165 -8.56 4.01 22.21
C ALA A 165 -10.03 4.17 21.74
N GLY A 166 -10.69 3.05 21.43
CA GLY A 166 -12.07 3.06 20.92
C GLY A 166 -12.21 3.18 19.40
N GLY A 167 -11.10 3.14 18.64
CA GLY A 167 -11.11 3.03 17.18
C GLY A 167 -11.24 4.36 16.42
N GLN A 168 -11.19 5.49 17.13
CA GLN A 168 -11.08 6.81 16.52
C GLN A 168 -9.68 7.02 15.94
N ASN A 169 -9.57 7.82 14.88
CA ASN A 169 -8.28 8.19 14.30
C ASN A 169 -8.16 9.70 14.09
N SER A 170 -6.92 10.17 14.09
CA SER A 170 -6.54 11.50 13.63
C SER A 170 -5.34 11.36 12.71
N ILE A 171 -5.35 12.08 11.59
CA ILE A 171 -4.35 11.91 10.54
C ILE A 171 -3.72 13.26 10.23
N ILE A 172 -2.40 13.30 10.22
CA ILE A 172 -1.60 14.41 9.69
C ILE A 172 -1.01 13.94 8.38
N ILE A 173 -1.15 14.73 7.32
CA ILE A 173 -0.63 14.39 5.99
C ILE A 173 0.46 15.39 5.62
N VAL A 174 1.58 14.87 5.12
CA VAL A 174 2.63 15.63 4.46
C VAL A 174 2.66 15.19 3.00
N GLY A 175 2.32 16.11 2.09
CA GLY A 175 2.19 15.80 0.66
C GLY A 175 3.48 15.31 0.01
N GLY A 176 4.63 15.89 0.41
CA GLY A 176 5.94 15.49 -0.12
C GLY A 176 5.97 15.48 -1.65
N ALA A 177 6.59 14.44 -2.21
CA ALA A 177 6.66 14.17 -3.64
C ALA A 177 5.29 14.19 -4.35
N ASN A 178 4.18 13.85 -3.68
CA ASN A 178 2.86 13.89 -4.31
C ASN A 178 2.43 15.30 -4.73
N MET A 179 2.97 16.34 -4.10
CA MET A 179 2.59 17.74 -4.33
C MET A 179 3.70 18.59 -4.95
N ALA A 180 4.92 18.07 -5.06
CA ALA A 180 6.08 18.80 -5.54
C ALA A 180 6.42 18.41 -6.98
N CYS A 181 7.24 19.23 -7.65
CA CYS A 181 7.96 18.86 -8.89
C CYS A 181 7.13 18.31 -10.06
N TRP A 182 5.79 18.42 -10.03
CA TRP A 182 4.96 18.18 -11.19
C TRP A 182 5.25 19.24 -12.26
N PRO A 183 5.51 18.85 -13.51
CA PRO A 183 5.74 19.81 -14.58
C PRO A 183 4.45 20.58 -14.89
N GLU A 184 4.58 21.81 -15.40
CA GLU A 184 3.43 22.61 -15.81
C GLU A 184 2.57 21.90 -16.86
N THR A 185 3.23 21.17 -17.77
CA THR A 185 2.60 20.26 -18.73
C THR A 185 3.19 18.86 -18.55
N LEU A 186 2.35 17.84 -18.44
CA LEU A 186 2.81 16.46 -18.32
C LEU A 186 3.62 16.05 -19.57
N PRO A 187 4.66 15.21 -19.42
CA PRO A 187 5.41 14.66 -20.53
C PRO A 187 4.50 13.96 -21.55
N GLU A 188 4.89 13.96 -22.83
CA GLU A 188 4.07 13.33 -23.87
C GLU A 188 3.89 11.83 -23.62
N GLU A 189 4.92 11.15 -23.10
CA GLU A 189 4.86 9.72 -22.77
C GLU A 189 3.82 9.40 -21.68
N ASP A 190 3.70 10.24 -20.66
CA ASP A 190 2.68 10.17 -19.61
C ASP A 190 1.28 10.38 -20.20
N LEU A 191 1.14 11.35 -21.11
CA LEU A 191 -0.13 11.64 -21.77
C LEU A 191 -0.53 10.52 -22.74
N GLU A 192 0.42 9.90 -23.44
CA GLU A 192 0.16 8.80 -24.36
C GLU A 192 -0.36 7.55 -23.64
N VAL A 193 0.20 7.17 -22.48
CA VAL A 193 -0.36 6.04 -21.71
C VAL A 193 -1.78 6.36 -21.21
N VAL A 194 -2.03 7.60 -20.80
CA VAL A 194 -3.37 8.06 -20.39
C VAL A 194 -4.37 8.00 -21.55
N LYS A 195 -4.02 8.51 -22.74
CA LYS A 195 -4.89 8.48 -23.94
C LYS A 195 -5.26 7.05 -24.34
N ASN A 196 -4.31 6.13 -24.19
CA ASN A 196 -4.49 4.72 -24.54
C ASN A 196 -5.16 3.89 -23.43
N ALA A 197 -5.38 4.45 -22.25
CA ALA A 197 -6.01 3.77 -21.12
C ALA A 197 -7.49 3.44 -21.39
N GLY A 198 -7.92 2.24 -20.99
CA GLY A 198 -9.34 1.87 -20.95
C GLY A 198 -10.05 2.45 -19.74
N ILE A 199 -9.31 2.60 -18.65
CA ILE A 199 -9.79 3.16 -17.39
C ILE A 199 -8.72 4.10 -16.85
N VAL A 200 -9.12 5.31 -16.47
CA VAL A 200 -8.29 6.23 -15.69
C VAL A 200 -8.89 6.39 -14.30
N LEU A 201 -8.08 6.19 -13.27
CA LEU A 201 -8.46 6.45 -11.88
C LEU A 201 -7.65 7.61 -11.30
N LEU A 202 -8.38 8.58 -10.76
CA LEU A 202 -7.85 9.79 -10.14
C LEU A 202 -8.26 9.88 -8.66
N GLN A 203 -7.54 10.70 -7.90
CA GLN A 203 -7.87 11.07 -6.53
C GLN A 203 -7.42 12.52 -6.25
N ARG A 204 -7.77 13.05 -5.07
CA ARG A 204 -7.49 14.45 -4.68
C ARG A 204 -6.32 14.60 -3.71
N GLU A 205 -5.24 13.86 -3.94
CA GLU A 205 -4.01 13.92 -3.11
C GLU A 205 -2.75 14.30 -3.91
N ILE A 206 -2.95 14.85 -5.12
CA ILE A 206 -1.94 15.48 -5.98
C ILE A 206 -2.47 16.84 -6.45
N PRO A 207 -1.67 17.71 -7.10
CA PRO A 207 -2.17 18.99 -7.60
C PRO A 207 -3.36 18.81 -8.55
N ASP A 208 -4.41 19.61 -8.34
CA ASP A 208 -5.62 19.55 -9.18
C ASP A 208 -5.30 19.84 -10.66
N SER A 209 -4.24 20.60 -10.95
CA SER A 209 -3.76 20.85 -12.32
C SER A 209 -3.40 19.56 -13.06
N VAL A 210 -2.79 18.59 -12.38
CA VAL A 210 -2.42 17.28 -12.95
C VAL A 210 -3.68 16.48 -13.27
N ASN A 211 -4.60 16.38 -12.30
CA ASN A 211 -5.89 15.71 -12.49
C ASN A 211 -6.67 16.28 -13.68
N ILE A 212 -6.69 17.62 -13.83
CA ILE A 212 -7.37 18.29 -14.95
C ILE A 212 -6.68 17.97 -16.29
N GLN A 213 -5.34 17.96 -16.34
CA GLN A 213 -4.61 17.60 -17.56
C GLN A 213 -4.89 16.16 -17.98
N VAL A 214 -4.83 15.22 -17.04
CA VAL A 214 -5.11 13.80 -17.29
C VAL A 214 -6.54 13.62 -17.79
N ALA A 215 -7.52 14.20 -17.10
CA ALA A 215 -8.92 14.09 -17.50
C ALA A 215 -9.17 14.66 -18.91
N LYS A 216 -8.61 15.83 -19.23
CA LYS A 216 -8.75 16.45 -20.56
C LYS A 216 -8.13 15.59 -21.66
N ASN A 217 -6.96 15.01 -21.43
CA ASN A 217 -6.27 14.20 -22.42
C ASN A 217 -6.92 12.83 -22.61
N TRP A 218 -7.50 12.23 -21.57
CA TRP A 218 -8.26 10.99 -21.71
C TRP A 218 -9.59 11.20 -22.46
N PHE A 219 -10.36 12.26 -22.14
CA PHE A 219 -11.63 12.55 -22.82
C PHE A 219 -11.47 13.17 -24.21
N GLY A 220 -10.38 13.90 -24.47
CA GLY A 220 -10.08 14.48 -25.79
C GLY A 220 -9.89 13.40 -26.87
N THR A 221 -9.62 12.17 -26.47
CA THR A 221 -9.56 10.97 -27.32
C THR A 221 -10.91 10.26 -27.34
N VAL A 222 -12.03 10.98 -27.52
CA VAL A 222 -13.29 10.32 -27.92
C VAL A 222 -12.96 9.48 -29.13
N ARG A 223 -12.89 8.17 -28.92
CA ARG A 223 -12.66 7.20 -29.99
C ARG A 223 -13.84 7.41 -30.94
N GLU A 224 -13.58 7.99 -32.10
CA GLU A 224 -14.49 7.83 -33.23
C GLU A 224 -14.47 6.34 -33.57
N ASP A 225 -15.22 5.55 -32.81
CA ASP A 225 -15.54 4.18 -33.16
C ASP A 225 -16.47 4.26 -34.37
N LYS A 226 -15.86 4.45 -35.55
CA LYS A 226 -16.38 4.03 -36.83
C LYS A 226 -16.43 2.51 -36.81
N ASN A 227 -17.38 1.94 -36.07
CA ASN A 227 -17.93 0.59 -36.19
C ASN A 227 -18.79 0.26 -34.95
N VAL A 228 -19.94 0.91 -34.85
CA VAL A 228 -21.10 0.31 -34.20
C VAL A 228 -22.23 0.36 -35.22
N ILE A 229 -22.41 -0.80 -35.87
CA ILE A 229 -23.52 -1.31 -36.70
C ILE A 229 -24.43 -0.27 -37.37
#